data_AF-A0A1I4PH76-F1
#
_entry.id   AF-A0A1I4PH76-F1
#
_cell.length_a   1.000
_cell.length_b   1.000
_cell.length_c   1.000
_cell.angle_alpha   90.00
_cell.angle_beta   90.00
_cell.angle_gamma   90.00
#
_symmetry.space_group_name_H-M   'P 1'
#
loop_
_entity.id
_entity.type
_entity.pdbx_description
1 polymer ?
#
loop_
_entity_poly.entity_id
_entity_poly.type
_entity_poly.pdbx_seq_one_letter_code
_entity_poly.pdbx_strand_id
1 'polypeptide(L)'
;MSKNDTFTKAIVNEKRVKILQALSAKDMHITELASELGVSGTSISKHIRILEDADLVKRNIYGKSHVFSLTKRTDNNMNNDKELSYMELHILQNLFLI
;
A
#
# COMPACT_ATOMS: atom_id res chain seq x y z
N MET A 1 4.48 -13.13 -16.23
CA MET A 1 4.63 -11.82 -15.56
C MET A 1 5.26 -12.09 -14.21
N SER A 2 6.45 -11.55 -13.93
CA SER A 2 7.21 -11.90 -12.73
C SER A 2 6.57 -11.24 -11.49
N LYS A 3 6.57 -11.92 -10.34
CA LYS A 3 5.92 -11.45 -9.09
C LYS A 3 6.43 -10.06 -8.64
N ASN A 4 7.65 -9.69 -9.02
CA ASN A 4 8.26 -8.37 -8.74
C ASN A 4 7.64 -7.22 -9.56
N ASP A 5 7.13 -7.49 -10.77
CA ASP A 5 6.54 -6.45 -11.63
C ASP A 5 5.23 -5.92 -11.02
N THR A 6 4.48 -6.80 -10.35
CA THR A 6 3.21 -6.47 -9.68
C THR A 6 3.45 -5.67 -8.40
N PHE A 7 4.45 -6.05 -7.60
CA PHE A 7 4.86 -5.33 -6.38
C PHE A 7 5.26 -3.89 -6.71
N THR A 8 6.15 -3.71 -7.69
CA THR A 8 6.64 -2.39 -8.09
C THR A 8 5.49 -1.50 -8.57
N LYS A 9 4.61 -2.02 -9.45
CA LYS A 9 3.41 -1.28 -9.90
C LYS A 9 2.45 -0.94 -8.76
N ALA A 10 2.36 -1.77 -7.72
CA ALA A 10 1.51 -1.51 -6.58
C ALA A 10 2.01 -0.33 -5.72
N ILE A 11 3.32 -0.09 -5.62
CA ILE A 11 3.85 0.99 -4.77
C ILE A 11 3.94 2.35 -5.52
N VAL A 12 3.90 2.35 -6.85
CA VAL A 12 3.97 3.53 -7.76
C VAL A 12 2.75 4.49 -7.66
N ASN A 13 1.86 4.33 -6.68
CA ASN A 13 0.69 5.19 -6.48
C ASN A 13 0.67 5.81 -5.08
N GLU A 14 0.60 7.13 -5.03
CA GLU A 14 0.63 7.93 -3.80
C GLU A 14 -0.40 7.48 -2.75
N LYS A 15 -1.64 7.17 -3.17
CA LYS A 15 -2.68 6.72 -2.23
C LYS A 15 -2.37 5.34 -1.66
N ARG A 16 -1.78 4.44 -2.45
CA ARG A 16 -1.33 3.12 -1.98
C ARG A 16 -0.15 3.23 -1.02
N VAL A 17 0.82 4.11 -1.30
CA VAL A 17 1.92 4.42 -0.36
C VAL A 17 1.37 4.93 0.96
N LYS A 18 0.43 5.88 0.93
CA LYS A 18 -0.20 6.41 2.15
C LYS A 18 -0.98 5.35 2.94
N ILE A 19 -1.67 4.43 2.27
CA ILE A 19 -2.32 3.29 2.95
C ILE A 19 -1.27 2.40 3.62
N LEU A 20 -0.16 2.08 2.95
CA LEU A 20 0.91 1.27 3.54
C LEU A 20 1.57 1.97 4.74
N GLN A 21 1.76 3.29 4.67
CA GLN A 21 2.26 4.10 5.79
C GLN A 21 1.31 4.08 6.98
N ALA A 22 0.00 4.29 6.76
CA ALA A 22 -1.00 4.21 7.81
C ALA A 22 -1.01 2.82 8.48
N LEU A 23 -0.99 1.75 7.67
CA LEU A 23 -0.96 0.37 8.16
C LEU A 23 0.37 -0.04 8.81
N SER A 24 1.46 0.71 8.56
CA SER A 24 2.73 0.52 9.25
C SER A 24 2.69 1.01 10.70
N ALA A 25 1.83 2.00 10.99
CA ALA A 25 1.67 2.54 12.33
C ALA A 25 0.71 1.69 13.18
N LYS A 26 -0.41 1.27 12.59
CA LYS A 26 -1.37 0.35 13.23
C LYS A 26 -2.24 -0.36 12.19
N ASP A 27 -2.78 -1.50 12.58
CA ASP A 27 -3.86 -2.16 11.83
C ASP A 27 -5.12 -1.27 11.84
N MET A 28 -5.85 -1.21 10.73
CA MET A 28 -6.98 -0.28 10.56
C MET A 28 -8.15 -0.88 9.79
N HIS A 29 -9.35 -0.41 10.10
CA HIS A 29 -10.54 -0.60 9.27
C HIS A 29 -10.52 0.25 8.00
N ILE A 30 -11.35 -0.14 7.02
CA ILE A 30 -11.52 0.64 5.80
C ILE A 30 -12.01 2.06 6.05
N THR A 31 -12.88 2.25 7.05
CA THR A 31 -13.44 3.54 7.43
C THR A 31 -12.40 4.42 8.13
N GLU A 32 -11.50 3.84 8.92
CA GLU A 32 -10.38 4.56 9.53
C GLU A 32 -9.41 5.04 8.46
N LEU A 33 -9.02 4.16 7.52
CA LEU A 33 -8.17 4.53 6.38
C LEU A 33 -8.81 5.62 5.51
N ALA A 34 -10.11 5.53 5.26
CA ALA A 34 -10.85 6.53 4.50
C ALA A 34 -10.82 7.90 5.20
N SER A 35 -11.04 7.90 6.52
CA SER A 35 -11.00 9.11 7.34
C SER A 35 -9.61 9.74 7.38
N GLU A 36 -8.56 8.94 7.59
CA GLU A 36 -7.19 9.41 7.71
C GLU A 36 -6.67 9.98 6.37
N LEU A 37 -7.03 9.36 5.24
CA LEU A 37 -6.57 9.79 3.92
C LEU A 37 -7.50 10.82 3.25
N GLY A 38 -8.62 11.19 3.88
CA GLY A 38 -9.59 12.16 3.36
C GLY A 38 -10.25 11.72 2.05
N VAL A 39 -10.54 10.43 1.90
CA VAL A 39 -11.12 9.85 0.66
C VAL A 39 -12.27 8.90 1.00
N SER A 40 -13.05 8.49 0.00
CA SER A 40 -14.18 7.58 0.22
C SER A 40 -13.73 6.14 0.53
N GLY A 41 -14.54 5.42 1.30
CA GLY A 41 -14.33 3.99 1.58
C GLY A 41 -14.24 3.14 0.30
N THR A 42 -15.02 3.47 -0.73
CA THR A 42 -14.97 2.79 -2.04
C THR A 42 -13.63 2.99 -2.75
N SER A 43 -13.03 4.18 -2.65
CA SER A 43 -11.69 4.43 -3.19
C SER A 43 -10.65 3.59 -2.44
N ILE A 44 -10.71 3.57 -1.11
CA ILE A 44 -9.82 2.72 -0.30
C ILE A 44 -10.00 1.24 -0.66
N SER A 45 -11.23 0.73 -0.83
CA SER A 45 -11.49 -0.67 -1.20
C SER A 45 -10.74 -1.07 -2.48
N LYS A 46 -10.73 -0.20 -3.50
CA LYS A 46 -10.03 -0.46 -4.76
C LYS A 46 -8.52 -0.54 -4.56
N HIS A 47 -7.95 0.39 -3.78
CA HIS A 47 -6.52 0.39 -3.49
C HIS A 47 -6.09 -0.81 -2.64
N ILE A 48 -6.86 -1.16 -1.61
CA ILE A 48 -6.62 -2.32 -0.75
C ILE A 48 -6.63 -3.61 -1.56
N ARG A 49 -7.59 -3.80 -2.48
CA ARG A 49 -7.61 -5.00 -3.33
C ARG A 49 -6.33 -5.17 -4.15
N ILE A 50 -5.83 -4.09 -4.75
CA ILE A 50 -4.57 -4.10 -5.51
C ILE A 50 -3.39 -4.45 -4.60
N LEU A 51 -3.38 -3.94 -3.36
CA LEU A 51 -2.34 -4.23 -2.38
C LEU A 51 -2.42 -5.67 -1.84
N GLU A 52 -3.62 -6.22 -1.68
CA GLU A 52 -3.85 -7.64 -1.35
C GLU A 52 -3.38 -8.56 -2.48
N ASP A 53 -3.74 -8.24 -3.73
CA ASP A 53 -3.31 -8.99 -4.93
C ASP A 53 -1.77 -8.97 -5.10
N ALA A 54 -1.12 -7.92 -4.60
CA ALA A 54 0.33 -7.76 -4.56
C ALA A 54 1.00 -8.34 -3.30
N ASP A 55 0.23 -8.95 -2.39
CA ASP A 55 0.70 -9.55 -1.13
C ASP A 55 1.39 -8.53 -0.19
N LEU A 56 0.96 -7.26 -0.26
CA LEU A 56 1.47 -6.15 0.58
C LEU A 56 0.62 -5.91 1.82
N VAL A 57 -0.67 -6.21 1.72
CA VAL A 57 -1.66 -6.04 2.79
C VAL A 57 -2.43 -7.33 2.95
N LYS A 58 -2.74 -7.68 4.19
CA LYS A 58 -3.61 -8.80 4.53
C LYS A 58 -4.86 -8.31 5.26
N ARG A 59 -5.95 -9.05 5.06
CA ARG A 59 -7.24 -8.81 5.70
C ARG A 59 -7.49 -9.84 6.80
N ASN A 60 -7.76 -9.35 7.99
CA ASN A 60 -8.21 -10.13 9.14
C ASN A 60 -9.71 -9.88 9.34
N ILE A 61 -10.51 -10.95 9.39
CA ILE A 61 -11.97 -10.87 9.52
C ILE A 61 -12.38 -11.24 10.94
N TYR A 62 -13.05 -10.32 11.63
CA TYR A 62 -13.59 -10.50 12.97
C TYR A 62 -15.11 -10.35 12.94
N GLY A 63 -15.82 -11.47 12.75
CA GLY A 63 -17.27 -11.47 12.52
C GLY A 63 -17.62 -10.72 11.23
N LYS A 64 -18.29 -9.56 11.35
CA LYS A 64 -18.61 -8.68 10.20
C LYS A 64 -17.56 -7.59 9.96
N SER A 65 -16.53 -7.53 10.79
CA SER A 65 -15.54 -6.46 10.77
C SER A 65 -14.28 -6.87 10.00
N HIS A 66 -13.78 -5.96 9.15
CA HIS A 66 -12.60 -6.18 8.31
C HIS A 66 -11.47 -5.26 8.77
N VAL A 67 -10.39 -5.83 9.27
CA VAL A 67 -9.18 -5.11 9.69
C VAL A 67 -8.05 -5.42 8.71
N PHE A 68 -7.34 -4.39 8.27
CA PHE A 68 -6.21 -4.49 7.36
C PHE A 68 -4.91 -4.29 8.11
N SER A 69 -3.88 -5.01 7.68
CA SER A 69 -2.55 -5.00 8.30
C SER A 69 -1.49 -5.22 7.21
N LEU A 70 -0.27 -4.74 7.44
CA LEU A 70 0.83 -5.03 6.52
C LEU A 70 1.11 -6.54 6.49
N THR A 71 1.32 -7.07 5.28
CA THR A 71 1.94 -8.37 5.13
C THR A 71 3.40 -8.25 5.55
N LYS A 72 3.80 -8.98 6.59
CA LYS A 72 5.14 -8.92 7.17
C LYS A 72 6.12 -9.59 6.22
N ARG A 73 6.59 -8.85 5.22
CA ARG A 73 7.61 -9.33 4.29
C ARG A 73 8.99 -9.18 4.92
N THR A 74 9.29 -10.00 5.92
CA THR A 74 10.68 -10.21 6.34
C THR A 74 11.29 -11.29 5.44
N ASP A 75 11.51 -10.97 4.18
CA ASP A 75 12.26 -11.85 3.27
C ASP A 75 13.54 -11.12 2.85
N ASN A 76 14.63 -11.52 3.48
CA ASN A 76 15.99 -11.06 3.27
C ASN A 76 16.49 -11.33 1.84
N ASN A 77 16.06 -10.57 0.81
CA ASN A 77 16.80 -10.41 -0.47
C ASN A 77 16.16 -9.37 -1.43
N MET A 78 16.10 -8.10 -1.04
CA MET A 78 15.78 -7.01 -1.98
C MET A 78 16.92 -6.00 -1.87
N ASN A 79 17.65 -5.79 -2.96
CA ASN A 79 18.77 -4.85 -3.01
C ASN A 79 18.23 -3.42 -2.80
N ASN A 80 18.30 -2.95 -1.56
CA ASN A 80 17.58 -1.78 -1.03
C ASN A 80 18.01 -0.44 -1.64
N ASP A 81 19.16 -0.37 -2.30
CA ASP A 81 19.74 0.93 -2.70
C ASP A 81 19.19 1.46 -4.03
N LYS A 82 18.69 0.58 -4.91
CA LYS A 82 18.16 0.97 -6.22
C LYS A 82 16.66 1.25 -6.17
N GLU A 83 15.90 0.44 -5.42
CA GLU A 83 14.45 0.58 -5.30
C GLU A 83 14.05 1.89 -4.59
N LEU A 84 14.74 2.27 -3.52
CA LEU A 84 14.51 3.56 -2.86
C LEU A 84 14.74 4.72 -3.82
N SER A 85 15.80 4.66 -4.65
CA SER A 85 16.06 5.68 -5.67
C SER A 85 14.98 5.72 -6.77
N TYR A 86 14.49 4.56 -7.23
CA TYR A 86 13.38 4.52 -8.19
C TYR A 86 12.06 5.01 -7.59
N MET A 87 11.82 4.71 -6.32
CA MET A 87 10.66 5.22 -5.59
C MET A 87 10.76 6.72 -5.34
N GLU A 88 11.93 7.23 -4.95
CA GLU A 88 12.22 8.66 -4.79
C GLU A 88 12.03 9.41 -6.12
N LEU A 89 12.60 8.92 -7.22
CA LEU A 89 12.44 9.51 -8.55
C LEU A 89 10.97 9.53 -9.00
N HIS A 90 10.22 8.44 -8.75
CA HIS A 90 8.81 8.36 -9.12
C HIS A 90 7.92 9.27 -8.25
N ILE A 91 8.20 9.38 -6.95
CA ILE A 91 7.53 10.32 -6.03
C ILE A 91 7.81 11.77 -6.46
N LEU A 92 9.05 12.08 -6.83
CA LEU A 92 9.44 13.42 -7.29
C LEU A 92 8.84 13.79 -8.65
N GLN A 93 8.74 12.84 -9.58
CA GLN A 93 8.08 13.05 -10.88
C GLN A 93 6.58 13.33 -10.73
N ASN A 94 5.94 12.78 -9.70
CA ASN A 94 4.51 12.97 -9.45
C ASN A 94 4.20 14.18 -8.53
N LEU A 95 5.23 14.81 -7.95
CA LEU A 95 5.12 16.05 -7.16
C LEU A 95 5.22 17.31 -8.04
N PHE A 96 5.70 17.19 -9.28
CA PHE A 96 5.91 18.31 -10.21
C PHE A 96 4.82 18.51 -11.28
N LEU A 97 3.64 17.91 -11.09
CA LEU A 97 2.47 18.12 -11.94
C LEU A 97 1.31 18.73 -11.12
N ILE A 98 1.51 19.98 -10.71
CA ILE A 98 0.47 21.00 -10.54
C ILE A 98 0.94 22.22 -11.34
#